data_AF-A0A376RR86-F1
#
_entry.id   AF-A0A376RR86-F1
#
_cell.length_a   1.000
_cell.length_b   1.000
_cell.length_c   1.000
_cell.angle_alpha   90.00
_cell.angle_beta   90.00
_cell.angle_gamma   90.00
#
_symmetry.space_group_name_H-M   'P 1'
#
loop_
_entity.id
_entity.type
_entity.pdbx_description
1 polymer ?
#
loop_
_entity_poly.entity_id
_entity_poly.type
_entity_poly.pdbx_seq_one_letter_code
_entity_poly.pdbx_strand_id
1 'polypeptide(L)' 'MFLNGEEGFIEKNKQKALHWLNLSCMEGFDTGCEEFEKLTNG' A
#
# COMPACT_ATOMS: atom_id res chain seq x y z
N MET A 1 -12.60 -3.25 18.40
CA MET A 1 -13.00 -2.39 17.26
C MET A 1 -11.76 -1.64 16.82
N PHE A 2 -11.41 -1.68 15.54
CA PHE A 2 -10.19 -1.08 15.01
C PHE A 2 -10.46 0.40 14.68
N LEU A 3 -10.31 1.29 15.66
CA LEU A 3 -10.91 2.63 15.60
C LEU A 3 -10.05 3.65 14.87
N ASN A 4 -8.72 3.59 14.98
CA ASN A 4 -7.82 4.66 14.53
C ASN A 4 -6.55 4.19 13.79
N GLY A 5 -6.42 2.90 13.49
CA GLY A 5 -5.20 2.39 12.86
C GLY A 5 -3.97 2.56 13.75
N GLU A 6 -4.00 2.00 14.96
CA GLU A 6 -2.89 2.08 15.91
C GLU A 6 -1.56 1.70 15.24
N GLU A 7 -0.59 2.62 15.32
CA GLU A 7 0.74 2.42 14.75
C GLU A 7 1.40 1.21 15.45
N GLY A 8 1.72 0.17 14.69
CA GLY A 8 2.28 -1.09 15.20
C GLY A 8 1.30 -2.26 15.28
N PHE A 9 -0.01 -2.06 15.08
CA PHE A 9 -0.95 -3.19 15.00
C PHE A 9 -0.77 -4.03 13.72
N ILE A 10 -0.47 -3.37 12.60
CA ILE A 10 -0.02 -4.04 11.39
C ILE A 10 1.48 -3.84 11.26
N GLU A 11 2.21 -4.94 11.27
CA GLU A 11 3.64 -4.93 10.97
C GLU A 11 3.87 -4.43 9.54
N LYS A 12 4.85 -3.52 9.40
CA LYS A 12 5.25 -2.99 8.10
C LYS A 12 5.76 -4.14 7.23
N ASN A 13 5.08 -4.39 6.11
CA ASN A 13 5.45 -5.44 5.17
C ASN A 13 5.46 -4.90 3.73
N LYS A 14 6.66 -4.81 3.14
CA LYS A 14 6.85 -4.27 1.80
C LYS A 14 6.11 -5.07 0.73
N GLN A 15 6.11 -6.41 0.81
CA GLN A 15 5.40 -7.24 -0.18
C GLN A 15 3.89 -7.05 -0.14
N LYS A 16 3.30 -6.99 1.06
CA LYS A 16 1.86 -6.73 1.21
C LYS A 16 1.49 -5.33 0.73
N ALA A 17 2.30 -4.33 1.06
CA ALA A 17 2.10 -2.96 0.58
C ALA A 17 2.11 -2.90 -0.95
N LEU A 18 3.12 -3.51 -1.59
CA LEU A 18 3.21 -3.60 -3.05
C LEU A 18 2.01 -4.32 -3.67
N HIS A 19 1.54 -5.41 -3.08
CA HIS A 19 0.37 -6.12 -3.58
C HIS A 19 -0.88 -5.24 -3.61
N TRP A 20 -1.17 -4.55 -2.50
CA TRP A 20 -2.34 -3.68 -2.40
C TRP A 20 -2.23 -2.43 -3.28
N LEU A 21 -1.03 -1.86 -3.41
CA LEU A 21 -0.78 -0.74 -4.32
C LEU A 21 -0.94 -1.15 -5.80
N ASN A 22 -0.43 -2.32 -6.19
CA ASN A 22 -0.62 -2.85 -7.54
C ASN A 22 -2.11 -3.11 -7.85
N LEU A 23 -2.85 -3.70 -6.90
CA LEU A 23 -4.29 -3.91 -7.07
C LEU A 23 -5.01 -2.56 -7.21
N SER A 24 -4.69 -1.59 -6.35
CA SER A 24 -5.25 -0.25 -6.42
C SER A 24 -4.98 0.41 -7.78
N CYS A 25 -3.77 0.25 -8.33
CA CYS A 25 -3.41 0.73 -9.65
C CYS A 25 -4.25 0.07 -10.76
N MET A 26 -4.39 -1.25 -10.72
CA MET A 26 -5.17 -2.02 -11.71
C MET A 26 -6.66 -1.66 -11.69
N GLU A 27 -7.21 -1.27 -10.54
CA GLU A 27 -8.58 -0.79 -10.40
C GLU A 27 -8.78 0.66 -10.87
N GLY A 28 -7.74 1.30 -11.42
CA GLY A 28 -7.81 2.64 -12.00
C GLY A 28 -7.62 3.78 -11.00
N PHE A 29 -7.00 3.51 -9.84
CA PHE A 29 -6.60 4.56 -8.91
C PHE A 29 -5.16 4.99 -9.18
N ASP A 30 -4.99 6.10 -9.90
CA ASP A 30 -3.69 6.61 -10.36
C ASP A 30 -2.66 6.76 -9.22
N THR A 31 -3.08 7.23 -8.05
CA THR A 31 -2.20 7.36 -6.87
C THR A 31 -1.66 6.00 -6.40
N GLY A 32 -2.42 4.91 -6.57
CA GLY A 32 -1.95 3.56 -6.29
C GLY A 32 -0.77 3.16 -7.18
N CYS A 33 -0.80 3.56 -8.46
CA CYS A 33 0.31 3.34 -9.39
C CYS A 33 1.55 4.17 -9.00
N GLU A 34 1.36 5.45 -8.70
CA GLU A 34 2.47 6.34 -8.31
C GLU A 34 3.19 5.84 -7.05
N GLU A 35 2.43 5.46 -6.02
CA GLU A 35 2.99 4.93 -4.79
C GLU A 35 3.61 3.53 -4.99
N PHE A 36 3.05 2.71 -5.87
CA PHE A 36 3.66 1.43 -6.25
C PHE A 36 5.04 1.65 -6.90
N GLU A 37 5.15 2.58 -7.85
CA GLU A 37 6.41 2.90 -8.52
C GLU A 37 7.44 3.49 -7.55
N LYS A 38 7.04 4.41 -6.67
CA LYS A 38 7.94 4.95 -5.63
C LYS A 38 8.46 3.85 -4.70
N LEU A 39 7.63 2.88 -4.34
CA LEU A 39 8.00 1.81 -3.41
C LEU A 39 8.82 0.69 -4.07
N THR A 40 8.68 0.48 -5.38
CA THR A 40 9.43 -0.50 -6.17
C THR A 40 10.78 0.03 -6.67
N ASN A 41 10.85 1.30 -7.06
CA ASN A 41 12.04 1.91 -7.70
C ASN A 41 12.85 2.83 -6.76
N GLY A 42 12.52 2.88 -5.47
CA GLY A 42 13.28 3.59 -4.42
C GLY A 42 14.35 2.74 -3.75
#